data_AF-A0A9P8YE07-F1
#
_entry.id   AF-A0A9P8YE07-F1
#
_cell.length_a   1.000
_cell.length_b   1.000
_cell.length_c   1.000
_cell.angle_alpha   90.00
_cell.angle_beta   90.00
_cell.angle_gamma   90.00
#
_symmetry.space_group_name_H-M   'P 1'
#
loop_
_entity.id
_entity.type
_entity.pdbx_description
1 polymer ?
#
loop_
_entity_poly.entity_id
_entity_poly.type
_entity_poly.pdbx_seq_one_letter_code
_entity_poly.pdbx_strand_id
1 'polypeptide(L)'
;MTPPRTSHREKLTTGFFHSGAVVCVGGPAFTMWLTPTDEELFKRYNPELQKRSLERRYERQKEFDDFVVQLKEYSKSDKPIWIVQQEAEQKRKEERLRQDAAKSDEAKARQEAMRRESGLSSST
;
A
#
# COMPACT_ATOMS: atom_id res chain seq x y z
N MET A 1 -25.12 -13.45 -62.31
CA MET A 1 -23.86 -13.52 -61.56
C MET A 1 -23.92 -12.46 -60.45
N THR A 2 -24.39 -12.80 -59.25
CA THR A 2 -24.45 -11.87 -58.12
C THR A 2 -23.10 -11.83 -57.41
N PRO A 3 -22.53 -10.65 -57.06
CA PRO A 3 -21.21 -10.56 -56.45
C PRO A 3 -21.20 -11.17 -55.02
N PRO A 4 -20.07 -11.75 -54.58
CA PRO A 4 -19.97 -12.42 -53.28
C PRO A 4 -20.10 -11.40 -52.13
N ARG A 5 -21.06 -11.63 -51.22
CA ARG A 5 -21.39 -10.75 -50.07
C ARG A 5 -20.34 -10.76 -48.94
N THR A 6 -19.23 -11.48 -49.08
CA THR A 6 -18.23 -11.70 -48.01
C THR A 6 -17.36 -10.48 -47.75
N SER A 7 -17.01 -9.72 -48.80
CA SER A 7 -16.10 -8.55 -48.68
C SER A 7 -16.64 -7.44 -47.78
N HIS A 8 -17.95 -7.20 -47.75
CA HIS A 8 -18.54 -6.16 -46.90
C HIS A 8 -18.56 -6.55 -45.42
N ARG A 9 -18.73 -7.83 -45.10
CA ARG A 9 -18.75 -8.33 -43.71
C ARG A 9 -17.36 -8.31 -43.09
N GLU A 10 -16.35 -8.71 -43.86
CA GLU A 10 -14.94 -8.66 -43.44
C GLU A 10 -14.50 -7.21 -43.15
N LYS A 11 -14.84 -6.26 -44.03
CA LYS A 11 -14.56 -4.82 -43.81
C LYS A 11 -15.19 -4.27 -42.53
N LEU A 12 -16.42 -4.68 -42.21
CA LEU A 12 -17.11 -4.25 -40.99
C LEU A 12 -16.45 -4.83 -39.73
N THR A 13 -16.07 -6.11 -39.75
CA THR A 13 -15.40 -6.75 -38.62
C THR A 13 -14.01 -6.15 -38.38
N THR A 14 -13.21 -5.97 -39.44
CA THR A 14 -11.91 -5.29 -39.32
C THR A 14 -12.07 -3.87 -38.79
N GLY A 15 -13.06 -3.11 -39.27
CA GLY A 15 -13.35 -1.77 -38.78
C GLY A 15 -13.70 -1.72 -37.28
N PHE A 16 -14.50 -2.68 -36.80
CA PHE A 16 -14.89 -2.78 -35.39
C PHE A 16 -13.70 -3.07 -34.46
N PHE A 17 -12.80 -3.98 -34.85
CA PHE A 17 -11.59 -4.23 -34.06
C PHE A 17 -10.62 -3.03 -34.09
N HIS A 18 -10.53 -2.33 -35.21
CA HIS A 18 -9.69 -1.14 -35.32
C HIS A 18 -10.19 0.00 -34.43
N SER A 19 -11.50 0.31 -34.47
CA SER A 19 -12.08 1.34 -33.61
C SER A 19 -12.00 0.98 -32.13
N GLY A 20 -12.24 -0.30 -31.79
CA GLY A 20 -12.08 -0.82 -30.43
C GLY A 20 -10.64 -0.65 -29.91
N ALA A 21 -9.64 -0.98 -30.72
CA ALA A 21 -8.23 -0.80 -30.35
C ALA A 21 -7.87 0.69 -30.16
N VAL A 22 -8.37 1.57 -31.03
CA VAL A 22 -8.15 3.02 -30.91
C VAL A 22 -8.77 3.58 -29.64
N VAL A 23 -9.95 3.13 -29.22
CA VAL A 23 -10.56 3.61 -27.97
C VAL A 23 -9.85 3.05 -26.74
N CYS A 24 -9.53 1.75 -26.74
CA CYS A 24 -8.87 1.09 -25.60
C CYS A 24 -7.44 1.56 -25.36
N VAL A 25 -6.70 1.92 -26.41
CA VAL A 25 -5.33 2.44 -26.30
C VAL A 25 -5.33 3.97 -26.27
N GLY A 26 -6.14 4.60 -27.10
CA GLY A 26 -6.23 6.04 -27.22
C GLY A 26 -6.80 6.71 -25.98
N GLY A 27 -7.74 6.07 -25.27
CA GLY A 27 -8.25 6.57 -23.99
C GLY A 27 -7.13 6.73 -22.96
N PRO A 28 -6.45 5.65 -22.54
CA PRO A 28 -5.32 5.72 -21.63
C PRO A 28 -4.19 6.62 -22.14
N ALA A 29 -3.81 6.53 -23.41
CA ALA A 29 -2.75 7.36 -23.98
C ALA A 29 -3.08 8.86 -23.94
N PHE A 30 -4.33 9.23 -24.24
CA PHE A 30 -4.80 10.61 -24.15
C PHE A 30 -4.82 11.11 -22.70
N THR A 31 -5.25 10.27 -21.76
CA THR A 31 -5.19 10.63 -20.34
C THR A 31 -3.76 10.86 -19.88
N MET A 32 -2.83 9.98 -20.24
CA MET A 32 -1.40 10.10 -19.89
C MET A 32 -0.78 11.36 -20.49
N TRP A 33 -1.20 11.76 -21.69
CA TRP A 33 -0.73 13.00 -22.34
C TRP A 33 -1.24 14.27 -21.65
N LEU A 34 -2.47 14.24 -21.12
CA LEU A 34 -3.08 15.36 -20.42
C LEU A 34 -2.65 15.48 -18.96
N THR A 35 -2.41 14.35 -18.29
CA THR A 35 -1.99 14.37 -16.88
C THR A 35 -0.61 15.02 -16.77
N PRO A 36 -0.47 16.11 -16.00
CA PRO A 36 0.82 16.73 -15.76
C PRO A 36 1.76 15.74 -15.08
N THR A 37 3.04 15.82 -15.41
CA THR A 37 4.06 14.95 -14.81
C THR A 37 4.24 15.24 -13.33
N ASP A 38 4.73 14.26 -12.56
CA ASP A 38 4.94 14.39 -11.12
C ASP A 38 5.79 15.61 -10.75
N GLU A 39 6.73 16.03 -11.61
CA GLU A 39 7.57 17.21 -11.38
C GLU A 39 6.83 18.53 -11.55
N GLU A 40 5.91 18.62 -12.52
CA GLU A 40 5.06 19.80 -12.69
C GLU A 40 4.02 19.89 -11.57
N LEU A 41 3.49 18.75 -11.14
CA LEU A 41 2.65 18.65 -9.96
C LEU A 41 3.43 19.09 -8.71
N PHE A 42 4.69 18.65 -8.59
CA PHE A 42 5.58 18.99 -7.49
C PHE A 42 5.80 20.49 -7.36
N LYS A 43 6.06 21.19 -8.47
CA LYS A 43 6.28 22.64 -8.52
C LYS A 43 5.06 23.46 -8.13
N ARG A 44 3.85 22.92 -8.32
CA ARG A 44 2.59 23.59 -7.93
C ARG A 44 2.25 23.43 -6.45
N TYR A 45 2.92 22.53 -5.71
CA TYR A 45 2.69 22.38 -4.27
C TYR A 45 3.31 23.53 -3.47
N ASN A 46 2.70 23.82 -2.32
CA ASN A 46 3.24 24.72 -1.31
C ASN A 46 4.65 24.27 -0.86
N PRO A 47 5.59 25.18 -0.55
CA PRO A 47 7.00 24.84 -0.27
C PRO A 47 7.17 23.88 0.93
N GLU A 48 6.30 23.97 1.93
CA GLU A 48 6.25 23.03 3.07
C GLU A 48 5.94 21.59 2.65
N LEU A 49 5.02 21.40 1.69
CA LEU A 49 4.65 20.07 1.19
C LEU A 49 5.71 19.49 0.26
N GLN A 50 6.43 20.35 -0.47
CA GLN A 50 7.59 19.95 -1.26
C GLN A 50 8.68 19.37 -0.38
N LYS A 51 9.00 20.04 0.74
CA LYS A 51 10.00 19.58 1.70
C LYS A 51 9.61 18.25 2.35
N ARG A 52 8.38 18.14 2.87
CA ARG A 52 7.85 16.88 3.43
C ARG A 52 7.83 15.75 2.41
N SER A 53 7.51 16.05 1.15
CA SER A 53 7.51 15.04 0.10
C SER A 53 8.91 14.57 -0.23
N LEU A 54 9.91 15.45 -0.25
CA LEU A 54 11.32 15.08 -0.42
C LEU A 54 11.82 14.21 0.73
N GLU A 55 11.55 14.61 1.97
CA GLU A 55 11.97 13.87 3.17
C GLU A 55 11.34 12.48 3.21
N ARG A 56 10.06 12.37 2.85
CA ARG A 56 9.30 11.10 2.86
C ARG A 56 9.42 10.29 1.58
N ARG A 57 10.22 10.71 0.57
CA ARG A 57 10.39 9.93 -0.67
C ARG A 57 11.02 8.58 -0.38
N TYR A 58 12.10 8.58 0.40
CA TYR A 58 12.80 7.35 0.77
C TYR A 58 11.92 6.44 1.64
N GLU A 59 11.23 7.03 2.62
CA GLU A 59 10.29 6.32 3.49
C GLU A 59 9.16 5.66 2.67
N ARG A 60 8.50 6.41 1.77
CA ARG A 60 7.47 5.86 0.89
C ARG A 60 7.99 4.76 -0.03
N GLN A 61 9.20 4.89 -0.55
CA GLN A 61 9.77 3.88 -1.42
C GLN A 61 10.03 2.58 -0.66
N LYS A 62 10.57 2.69 0.56
CA LYS A 62 10.74 1.56 1.47
C LYS A 62 9.40 0.93 1.87
N GLU A 63 8.41 1.75 2.24
CA GLU A 63 7.06 1.27 2.58
C GLU A 63 6.43 0.52 1.40
N PHE A 64 6.63 1.01 0.18
CA PHE A 64 6.13 0.36 -1.03
C PHE A 64 6.83 -0.98 -1.29
N ASP A 65 8.16 -1.02 -1.19
CA ASP A 65 8.93 -2.26 -1.33
C ASP A 65 8.51 -3.30 -0.27
N ASP A 66 8.40 -2.87 0.99
CA ASP A 66 7.93 -3.71 2.10
C ASP A 66 6.50 -4.21 1.85
N PHE A 67 5.61 -3.37 1.32
CA PHE A 67 4.24 -3.75 0.96
C PHE A 67 4.21 -4.80 -0.16
N VAL A 68 5.01 -4.62 -1.22
CA VAL A 68 5.11 -5.60 -2.31
C VAL A 68 5.67 -6.93 -1.81
N VAL A 69 6.63 -6.90 -0.88
CA VAL A 69 7.16 -8.11 -0.22
C VAL A 69 6.07 -8.82 0.58
N GLN A 70 5.29 -8.10 1.38
CA GLN A 70 4.16 -8.67 2.13
C GLN A 70 3.09 -9.25 1.20
N LEU A 71 2.75 -8.55 0.11
CA LEU A 71 1.80 -9.06 -0.88
C LEU A 71 2.29 -10.35 -1.53
N LYS A 72 3.58 -10.45 -1.86
CA LYS A 72 4.17 -11.69 -2.37
C LYS A 72 4.05 -12.82 -1.36
N GLU A 73 4.23 -12.54 -0.07
CA GLU A 73 4.08 -13.53 0.99
C GLU A 73 2.62 -13.97 1.15
N TYR A 74 1.68 -13.03 1.17
CA TYR A 74 0.25 -13.33 1.28
C TYR A 74 -0.30 -14.04 0.05
N SER A 75 0.25 -13.77 -1.14
CA SER A 75 -0.11 -14.46 -2.38
C SER A 75 0.30 -15.93 -2.41
N LYS A 76 1.20 -16.39 -1.52
CA LYS A 76 1.54 -17.81 -1.40
C LYS A 76 0.47 -18.62 -0.67
N SER A 77 -0.45 -17.95 0.01
CA SER A 77 -1.57 -18.57 0.72
C SER A 77 -2.77 -18.69 -0.22
N ASP A 78 -3.43 -19.86 -0.21
CA ASP A 78 -4.68 -20.10 -0.95
C ASP A 78 -5.87 -19.25 -0.46
N LYS A 79 -5.75 -18.64 0.72
CA LYS A 79 -6.76 -17.71 1.25
C LYS A 79 -6.70 -16.36 0.53
N PRO A 80 -7.84 -15.67 0.36
CA PRO A 80 -7.84 -14.33 -0.22
C PRO A 80 -7.02 -13.34 0.63
N ILE A 81 -6.31 -12.43 -0.04
CA ILE A 81 -5.31 -11.52 0.55
C ILE A 81 -5.87 -10.72 1.73
N TRP A 82 -7.13 -10.26 1.65
CA TRP A 82 -7.76 -9.47 2.72
C TRP A 82 -7.95 -10.26 4.03
N ILE A 83 -8.19 -11.58 3.96
CA ILE A 83 -8.29 -12.43 5.15
C ILE A 83 -6.91 -12.64 5.78
N VAL A 84 -5.89 -12.90 4.95
CA VAL A 84 -4.50 -13.08 5.43
C VAL A 84 -3.98 -11.80 6.08
N GLN A 85 -4.25 -10.63 5.48
CA GLN A 85 -3.93 -9.33 6.10
C GLN A 85 -4.62 -9.14 7.44
N GLN A 86 -5.93 -9.45 7.52
CA GLN A 86 -6.67 -9.33 8.78
C GLN A 86 -6.11 -10.26 9.85
N GLU A 87 -5.78 -11.52 9.51
CA GLU A 87 -5.14 -12.47 10.42
C GLU A 87 -3.76 -11.96 10.89
N ALA A 88 -2.95 -11.40 9.99
CA ALA A 88 -1.64 -10.84 10.30
C ALA A 88 -1.75 -9.60 11.23
N GLU A 89 -2.73 -8.73 11.01
CA GLU A 89 -2.99 -7.58 11.89
C GLU A 89 -3.45 -8.02 13.29
N GLN A 90 -4.32 -9.03 13.40
CA GLN A 90 -4.74 -9.56 14.70
C GLN A 90 -3.55 -10.13 15.47
N LYS A 91 -2.68 -10.90 14.80
CA LYS A 91 -1.45 -11.42 15.41
C LYS A 91 -0.53 -10.28 15.87
N ARG A 92 -0.29 -9.26 15.05
CA ARG A 92 0.51 -8.08 15.46
C ARG A 92 -0.08 -7.36 16.66
N LYS A 93 -1.42 -7.24 16.73
CA LYS A 93 -2.10 -6.59 17.84
C LYS A 93 -1.95 -7.39 19.14
N GLU A 94 -2.15 -8.71 19.07
CA GLU A 94 -1.98 -9.60 20.21
C GLU A 94 -0.54 -9.59 20.73
N GLU A 95 0.44 -9.65 19.83
CA GLU A 95 1.85 -9.59 20.18
C GLU A 95 2.22 -8.24 20.81
N ARG A 96 1.67 -7.12 20.31
CA ARG A 96 1.88 -5.81 20.93
C ARG A 96 1.31 -5.75 22.34
N LEU A 97 0.09 -6.25 22.55
CA LEU A 97 -0.53 -6.31 23.88
C LEU A 97 0.30 -7.18 24.84
N ARG A 98 0.85 -8.29 24.36
CA ARG A 98 1.71 -9.18 25.15
C ARG A 98 3.03 -8.50 25.54
N GLN A 99 3.65 -7.78 24.60
CA GLN A 99 4.88 -7.03 24.87
C GLN A 99 4.64 -5.87 25.84
N ASP A 100 3.52 -5.16 25.69
CA ASP A 100 3.14 -4.06 26.59
C ASP A 100 2.89 -4.57 28.01
N ALA A 101 2.20 -5.72 28.16
CA ALA A 101 2.00 -6.38 29.45
C ALA A 101 3.34 -6.78 30.08
N ALA A 102 4.22 -7.44 29.33
CA ALA A 102 5.54 -7.86 29.82
C ALA A 102 6.40 -6.67 30.27
N LYS A 103 6.40 -5.55 29.52
CA LYS A 103 7.09 -4.32 29.91
C LYS A 103 6.50 -3.70 31.16
N SER A 104 5.17 -3.76 31.33
CA SER A 104 4.51 -3.24 32.52
C SER A 104 4.86 -4.05 33.78
N ASP A 105 4.97 -5.37 33.66
CA ASP A 105 5.36 -6.26 34.75
C ASP A 105 6.84 -6.06 35.11
N GLU A 106 7.71 -5.91 34.11
CA GLU A 106 9.12 -5.58 34.33
C GLU A 106 9.29 -4.21 35.00
N ALA A 107 8.51 -3.21 34.59
CA ALA A 107 8.53 -1.88 35.22
C ALA A 107 8.08 -1.93 36.69
N LYS A 108 7.04 -2.71 37.02
CA LYS A 108 6.59 -2.92 38.40
C LYS A 108 7.66 -3.65 39.23
N ALA A 109 8.25 -4.71 38.68
CA ALA A 109 9.32 -5.45 39.35
C ALA A 109 10.54 -4.55 39.65
N ARG A 110 10.91 -3.67 38.71
CA ARG A 110 11.97 -2.66 38.92
C ARG A 110 11.60 -1.64 40.00
N GLN A 111 10.34 -1.20 40.06
CA GLN A 111 9.87 -0.29 41.12
C GLN A 111 9.87 -0.96 42.50
N GLU A 112 9.45 -2.23 42.58
CA GLU A 112 9.45 -3.00 43.83
C GLU A 112 10.87 -3.29 44.33
N ALA A 113 11.81 -3.60 43.43
CA ALA A 113 13.22 -3.74 43.74
C ALA A 113 13.78 -2.41 44.32
N MET A 114 13.60 -1.29 43.60
CA MET A 114 14.01 0.03 44.09
C MET A 114 13.38 0.37 45.44
N ARG A 115 12.10 0.04 45.66
CA ARG A 115 11.40 0.26 46.95
C ARG A 115 11.98 -0.59 48.08
N ARG A 116 12.42 -1.82 47.78
CA ARG A 116 13.05 -2.73 48.76
C ARG A 116 14.47 -2.29 49.11
N GLU A 117 15.21 -1.78 48.13
CA GLU A 117 16.58 -1.28 48.26
C GLU A 117 16.65 0.07 48.99
N SER A 118 15.68 0.96 48.75
CA SER A 118 15.66 2.31 49.34
C SER A 118 15.14 2.37 50.78
N GLY A 119 14.82 1.23 51.41
CA GLY A 119 14.56 1.16 52.84
C GLY A 119 13.32 1.91 53.34
N LEU A 120 12.40 2.33 52.45
CA LEU A 120 11.12 2.92 52.88
C LEU A 120 10.15 1.84 53.38
N SER A 121 10.43 1.33 54.58
CA SER A 121 9.38 0.91 55.52
C SER A 121 8.77 2.18 56.13
N SER A 122 7.97 2.92 55.36
CA SER A 122 7.20 4.04 55.92
C SER A 122 5.94 3.48 56.58
N SER A 123 6.04 3.32 57.90
CA SER A 123 4.99 3.48 58.92
C SER A 123 3.54 3.32 58.45
N THR A 124 2.91 2.22 58.87
CA THR A 124 1.55 2.32 59.42
C THR A 124 1.60 3.11 60.72
#